data_AF-A3LNY8-F1
#
_entry.id   AF-A3LNY8-F1
#
_cell.length_a   1.000
_cell.length_b   1.000
_cell.length_c   1.000
_cell.angle_alpha   90.00
_cell.angle_beta   90.00
_cell.angle_gamma   90.00
#
_symmetry.space_group_name_H-M   'P 1'
#
loop_
_entity.id
_entity.type
_entity.pdbx_description
1 polymer ?
#
loop_
_entity_poly.entity_id
_entity_poly.type
_entity_poly.pdbx_seq_one_letter_code
_entity_poly.pdbx_strand_id
1 'polypeptide(L)'
;MARAQFSKYTLVAVALLVIYSLSYFFTPDVVYVDSVTKEVLGKGAANGPTPQQPLIDTNSNQEAQQEAKQDEQKTEEIEEEKPKDPIPFNDKVKATFVTLARNKELFDLIPAIRAVEDRFNRKFHYDWVFLNDEEFTQEFKDLTTAIISGKTKYGKIPKEHWSYPDWIDLDKAAESRKKMKEEKIIYGDSESYRHMCRFESGFFWQNELLDEYDWYWRVEPGIKIHCDLNYDLFRYMQDNNKVYGFTISIHEFRKTIPSLWGHTKDFIKLHPEHVAEDNFMDFISDDNGETYNLCHFWSNFEVASLNFWRSQAYRDYFEYLDKTGGFFYERWGDAPVHSIAASLFLPKDKIHYFHDVGYNHGVYTQCPLNKEFRYEHKCDCNPDKDFTFRGYSCGKKFYDRMGMIRPVEWEKYQ
;
A
#
# COMPACT_ATOMS: atom_id res chain seq x y z
N MET A 1 -40.35 36.27 44.56
CA MET A 1 -39.21 36.21 43.62
C MET A 1 -39.53 35.47 42.31
N ALA A 2 -40.79 35.41 41.83
CA ALA A 2 -41.14 34.71 40.59
C ALA A 2 -41.43 35.63 39.38
N ARG A 3 -41.58 36.95 39.57
CA ARG A 3 -41.86 37.91 38.49
C ARG A 3 -40.63 38.41 37.73
N ALA A 4 -39.42 38.29 38.29
CA ALA A 4 -38.19 38.77 37.66
C ALA A 4 -37.53 37.75 36.72
N GLN A 5 -37.86 36.45 36.85
CA GLN A 5 -37.27 35.39 36.04
C GLN A 5 -38.00 35.20 34.70
N PHE A 6 -39.31 35.48 34.65
CA PHE A 6 -40.11 35.39 33.42
C PHE A 6 -39.68 36.43 32.36
N SER A 7 -39.23 37.62 32.78
CA SER A 7 -38.84 38.71 31.87
C SER A 7 -37.55 38.44 31.08
N LYS A 8 -36.59 37.68 31.63
CA LYS A 8 -35.32 37.36 30.95
C LYS A 8 -35.51 36.35 29.82
N TYR A 9 -36.37 35.35 30.00
CA TYR A 9 -36.63 34.34 28.97
C TYR A 9 -37.45 34.90 27.79
N THR A 10 -38.39 35.82 28.05
CA THR A 10 -39.13 36.48 26.97
C THR A 10 -38.24 37.38 26.12
N LEU A 11 -37.27 38.09 26.73
CA LEU A 11 -36.34 38.94 25.99
C LEU A 11 -35.39 38.13 25.09
N VAL A 12 -34.92 36.96 25.57
CA VAL A 12 -34.08 36.05 24.77
C VAL A 12 -34.89 35.42 23.63
N ALA A 13 -36.13 35.02 23.87
CA ALA A 13 -37.00 34.46 22.84
C ALA A 13 -37.34 35.49 21.74
N VAL A 14 -37.60 36.75 22.11
CA VAL A 14 -37.82 37.85 21.15
C VAL A 14 -36.54 38.15 20.38
N ALA A 15 -35.37 38.17 21.03
CA ALA A 15 -34.10 38.39 20.33
C ALA A 15 -33.79 37.27 19.33
N LEU A 16 -34.04 36.00 19.67
CA LEU A 16 -33.86 34.88 18.75
C LEU A 16 -34.85 34.91 17.58
N LEU A 17 -36.10 35.33 17.81
CA LEU A 17 -37.09 35.55 16.74
C LEU A 17 -36.71 36.71 15.81
N VAL A 18 -36.12 37.79 16.34
CA VAL A 18 -35.60 38.91 15.55
C VAL A 18 -34.37 38.49 14.74
N ILE A 19 -33.46 37.69 15.29
CA ILE A 19 -32.30 37.14 14.55
C ILE A 19 -32.75 36.17 13.45
N TYR A 20 -33.72 35.29 13.74
CA TYR A 20 -34.28 34.35 12.77
C TYR A 20 -35.08 35.05 11.65
N SER A 21 -35.73 36.17 11.95
CA SER A 21 -36.40 36.97 10.92
C SER A 21 -35.42 37.83 10.12
N LEU A 22 -34.33 38.33 10.72
CA LEU A 22 -33.25 39.02 10.01
C LEU A 22 -32.46 38.10 9.07
N SER A 23 -32.32 36.80 9.37
CA SER A 23 -31.67 35.84 8.48
C SER A 23 -32.47 35.54 7.21
N TYR A 24 -33.77 35.90 7.16
CA TYR A 24 -34.57 35.84 5.93
C TYR A 24 -34.37 37.04 4.99
N PHE A 25 -33.81 38.15 5.49
CA PHE A 25 -33.60 39.37 4.69
C PHE A 25 -32.23 39.45 4.00
N PHE A 26 -31.31 38.52 4.31
CA PHE A 26 -30.01 38.40 3.64
C PHE A 26 -29.90 37.06 2.92
N THR A 27 -30.51 36.99 1.73
CA THR A 27 -30.17 35.93 0.78
C THR A 27 -29.00 36.43 -0.09
N PRO A 28 -27.87 35.72 -0.18
CA PRO A 28 -26.80 36.12 -1.07
C PRO A 28 -27.25 35.96 -2.53
N ASP A 29 -26.97 36.97 -3.36
CA ASP A 29 -27.19 36.89 -4.80
C ASP A 29 -26.32 35.77 -5.38
N VAL A 30 -26.94 34.82 -6.07
CA VAL A 30 -26.23 33.75 -6.80
C VAL A 30 -25.99 34.24 -8.22
N VAL A 31 -24.74 34.18 -8.67
CA VAL A 31 -24.34 34.49 -10.04
C VAL A 31 -24.27 33.19 -10.83
N TYR A 32 -25.06 33.09 -11.89
CA TYR A 32 -25.03 31.93 -12.79
C TYR A 32 -24.00 32.19 -13.89
N VAL A 33 -23.08 31.26 -14.06
CA VAL A 33 -21.97 31.37 -15.01
C VAL A 33 -22.01 30.16 -15.95
N ASP A 34 -21.84 30.41 -17.24
CA ASP A 34 -21.72 29.36 -18.23
C ASP A 34 -20.48 28.50 -17.97
N SER A 35 -20.64 27.19 -17.90
CA SER A 35 -19.56 26.29 -17.47
C SER A 35 -18.41 26.20 -18.48
N VAL A 36 -18.66 26.53 -19.75
CA VAL A 36 -17.71 26.40 -20.86
C VAL A 36 -17.04 27.74 -21.16
N THR A 37 -17.81 28.81 -21.32
CA THR A 37 -17.32 30.15 -21.73
C THR A 37 -16.95 31.04 -20.55
N LYS A 38 -17.38 30.70 -19.33
CA LYS A 38 -17.21 31.50 -18.10
C LYS A 38 -17.92 32.86 -18.11
N GLU A 39 -18.84 33.11 -19.03
CA GLU A 39 -19.65 34.33 -19.06
C GLU A 39 -20.79 34.30 -18.03
N VAL A 40 -21.16 35.49 -17.52
CA VAL A 40 -22.25 35.64 -16.54
C VAL A 40 -23.59 35.61 -17.24
N LEU A 41 -24.38 34.57 -16.98
CA LEU A 41 -25.70 34.33 -17.57
C LEU A 41 -26.84 35.05 -16.84
N GLY A 42 -26.62 35.46 -15.59
CA GLY A 42 -27.60 36.23 -14.81
C GLY A 42 -27.37 36.21 -13.31
N LYS A 43 -28.15 37.01 -12.56
CA LYS A 43 -28.16 37.05 -11.09
C LYS A 43 -29.56 36.72 -10.57
N GLY A 44 -29.66 35.86 -9.55
CA GLY A 44 -30.95 35.47 -8.96
C GLY A 44 -30.87 35.05 -7.49
N ALA A 45 -32.02 35.03 -6.81
CA ALA A 45 -32.13 34.57 -5.43
C ALA A 45 -32.12 33.04 -5.35
N ALA A 46 -31.43 32.48 -4.34
CA ALA A 46 -31.12 31.06 -4.20
C ALA A 46 -32.32 30.07 -4.19
N ASN A 47 -33.57 30.54 -4.13
CA ASN A 47 -34.79 29.71 -4.07
C ASN A 47 -35.83 30.02 -5.18
N GLY A 48 -35.44 30.65 -6.29
CA GLY A 48 -36.32 30.87 -7.45
C GLY A 48 -36.30 29.71 -8.48
N PRO A 49 -37.35 29.54 -9.30
CA PRO A 49 -37.37 28.52 -10.35
C PRO A 49 -36.32 28.83 -11.44
N THR A 50 -35.67 27.79 -11.96
CA THR A 50 -34.63 27.87 -13.00
C THR A 50 -35.16 28.59 -14.24
N PRO A 51 -34.44 29.58 -14.81
CA PRO A 51 -34.84 30.24 -16.06
C PRO A 51 -34.83 29.25 -17.24
N GLN A 52 -35.85 29.33 -18.10
CA GLN A 52 -35.94 28.58 -19.35
C GLN A 52 -34.79 28.99 -20.30
N GLN A 53 -34.13 27.99 -20.90
CA GLN A 53 -33.11 28.18 -21.93
C GLN A 53 -33.70 28.93 -23.15
N PRO A 54 -32.96 29.89 -23.76
CA PRO A 54 -33.33 30.41 -25.06
C PRO A 54 -33.13 29.37 -26.16
N LEU A 55 -34.02 29.38 -27.15
CA LEU A 55 -33.96 28.59 -28.38
C LEU A 55 -32.64 28.83 -29.12
N ILE A 56 -31.88 27.76 -29.38
CA ILE A 56 -30.67 27.79 -30.22
C ILE A 56 -31.07 27.52 -31.67
N ASP A 57 -30.60 28.41 -32.54
CA ASP A 57 -30.74 28.41 -33.99
C ASP A 57 -30.09 27.16 -34.62
N THR A 58 -30.87 26.35 -35.32
CA THR A 58 -30.43 25.11 -35.97
C THR A 58 -29.74 25.43 -37.30
N ASN A 59 -28.42 25.65 -37.33
CA ASN A 59 -27.65 25.59 -38.59
C ASN A 59 -26.12 25.40 -38.49
N SER A 60 -25.54 25.04 -37.34
CA SER A 60 -24.09 24.73 -37.23
C SER A 60 -23.76 23.24 -36.99
N ASN A 61 -24.76 22.36 -37.01
CA ASN A 61 -24.61 20.95 -36.62
C ASN A 61 -24.28 19.96 -37.76
N GLN A 62 -23.88 20.43 -38.94
CA GLN A 62 -23.55 19.53 -40.06
C GLN A 62 -22.04 19.31 -40.27
N GLU A 63 -21.17 20.19 -39.80
CA GLU A 63 -19.71 20.01 -39.92
C GLU A 63 -19.13 19.22 -38.73
N ALA A 64 -19.66 19.40 -37.52
CA ALA A 64 -19.24 18.65 -36.32
C ALA A 64 -19.65 17.16 -36.33
N GLN A 65 -20.61 16.77 -37.18
CA GLN A 65 -21.08 15.37 -37.30
C GLN A 65 -20.30 14.54 -38.34
N GLN A 66 -19.44 15.17 -39.15
CA GLN A 66 -18.59 14.46 -40.11
C GLN A 66 -17.19 14.15 -39.55
N GLU A 67 -16.63 15.01 -38.69
CA GLU A 67 -15.35 14.71 -38.03
C GLU A 67 -15.49 13.62 -36.95
N ALA A 68 -16.63 13.57 -36.23
CA ALA A 68 -16.89 12.53 -35.23
C ALA A 68 -17.09 11.12 -35.80
N LYS A 69 -17.35 10.98 -37.11
CA LYS A 69 -17.55 9.67 -37.78
C LYS A 69 -16.28 9.08 -38.40
N GLN A 70 -15.17 9.82 -38.43
CA GLN A 70 -13.90 9.31 -38.94
C GLN A 70 -12.94 8.81 -37.85
N ASP A 71 -13.12 9.22 -36.59
CA ASP A 71 -12.33 8.72 -35.46
C ASP A 71 -12.91 7.46 -34.78
N GLU A 72 -14.15 7.08 -35.09
CA GLU A 72 -14.79 5.84 -34.60
C GLU A 72 -14.29 4.55 -35.28
N GLN A 73 -13.33 4.63 -36.21
CA GLN A 73 -12.84 3.48 -36.98
C GLN A 73 -11.40 3.03 -36.66
N LYS A 74 -10.81 3.48 -35.56
CA LYS A 74 -9.53 2.96 -35.03
C LYS A 74 -9.56 2.75 -33.52
N THR A 75 -10.46 1.87 -33.09
CA THR A 75 -10.33 1.21 -31.80
C THR A 75 -10.18 -0.27 -32.10
N GLU A 76 -8.99 -0.82 -31.90
CA GLU A 76 -8.79 -2.26 -31.95
C GLU A 76 -9.71 -2.90 -30.90
N GLU A 77 -10.64 -3.75 -31.35
CA GLU A 77 -11.44 -4.61 -30.49
C GLU A 77 -10.49 -5.54 -29.73
N ILE A 78 -10.24 -5.22 -28.45
CA ILE A 78 -9.80 -6.21 -27.49
C ILE A 78 -11.06 -7.00 -27.12
N GLU A 79 -11.24 -8.17 -27.75
CA GLU A 79 -12.26 -9.13 -27.34
C GLU A 79 -12.07 -9.46 -25.85
N GLU A 80 -13.08 -9.17 -25.03
CA GLU A 80 -13.19 -9.65 -23.66
C GLU A 80 -13.22 -11.18 -23.65
N GLU A 81 -12.10 -11.81 -23.34
CA GLU A 81 -12.07 -13.24 -23.03
C GLU A 81 -12.91 -13.50 -21.77
N LYS A 82 -14.04 -14.19 -21.96
CA LYS A 82 -14.78 -14.86 -20.89
C LYS A 82 -13.81 -15.69 -20.02
N PRO A 83 -14.08 -15.85 -18.71
CA PRO A 83 -13.18 -16.54 -17.80
C PRO A 83 -12.92 -17.95 -18.34
N LYS A 84 -11.67 -18.17 -18.79
CA LYS A 84 -11.19 -19.48 -19.17
C LYS A 84 -11.28 -20.40 -17.95
N ASP A 85 -11.57 -21.66 -18.21
CA ASP A 85 -11.42 -22.78 -17.26
C ASP A 85 -10.13 -22.64 -16.44
N PRO A 86 -10.03 -23.23 -15.23
CA PRO A 86 -8.82 -23.14 -14.40
C PRO A 86 -7.58 -23.42 -15.24
N ILE A 87 -6.65 -22.45 -15.23
CA ILE A 87 -5.42 -22.46 -16.02
C ILE A 87 -4.79 -23.84 -15.89
N PRO A 88 -4.51 -24.57 -16.99
CA PRO A 88 -3.87 -25.86 -16.93
C PRO A 88 -2.61 -25.77 -16.06
N PHE A 89 -2.44 -26.70 -15.13
CA PHE A 89 -1.36 -26.71 -14.13
C PHE A 89 0.04 -26.49 -14.71
N ASN A 90 0.26 -26.81 -16.00
CA ASN A 90 1.53 -26.65 -16.70
C ASN A 90 1.91 -25.20 -17.09
N ASP A 91 0.99 -24.23 -16.99
CA ASP A 91 1.25 -22.82 -17.37
C ASP A 91 1.31 -21.86 -16.16
N LYS A 92 1.22 -22.40 -14.94
CA LYS A 92 1.17 -21.62 -13.71
C LYS A 92 2.57 -21.10 -13.31
N VAL A 93 2.63 -19.84 -12.88
CA VAL A 93 3.87 -19.25 -12.35
C VAL A 93 4.32 -20.04 -11.11
N LYS A 94 5.62 -20.22 -10.93
CA LYS A 94 6.16 -20.81 -9.71
C LYS A 94 6.07 -19.79 -8.56
N ALA A 95 4.92 -19.74 -7.90
CA ALA A 95 4.62 -18.76 -6.87
C ALA A 95 3.85 -19.33 -5.69
N THR A 96 3.91 -18.64 -4.56
CA THR A 96 3.19 -19.01 -3.33
C THR A 96 2.82 -17.76 -2.54
N PHE A 97 1.83 -17.86 -1.67
CA PHE A 97 1.73 -16.95 -0.54
C PHE A 97 2.73 -17.35 0.54
N VAL A 98 3.21 -16.38 1.31
CA VAL A 98 4.07 -16.61 2.48
C VAL A 98 3.50 -15.85 3.67
N THR A 99 3.34 -16.56 4.79
CA THR A 99 2.88 -15.98 6.05
C THR A 99 3.80 -16.43 7.18
N LEU A 100 4.40 -15.46 7.86
CA LEU A 100 4.97 -15.65 9.19
C LEU A 100 3.87 -15.43 10.23
N ALA A 101 3.53 -16.45 11.01
CA ALA A 101 2.49 -16.33 12.03
C ALA A 101 2.72 -17.27 13.20
N ARG A 102 2.33 -16.83 14.40
CA ARG A 102 2.34 -17.66 15.60
C ARG A 102 1.01 -18.41 15.73
N ASN A 103 1.03 -19.54 16.43
CA ASN A 103 -0.18 -20.33 16.71
C ASN A 103 -1.33 -19.50 17.30
N LYS A 104 -1.01 -18.57 18.20
CA LYS A 104 -2.00 -17.69 18.87
C LYS A 104 -2.68 -16.67 17.94
N GLU A 105 -2.14 -16.45 16.74
CA GLU A 105 -2.67 -15.49 15.76
C GLU A 105 -3.59 -16.14 14.74
N LEU A 106 -3.86 -17.46 14.86
CA LEU A 106 -4.68 -18.23 13.92
C LEU A 106 -5.99 -17.51 13.58
N PHE A 107 -6.76 -17.09 14.58
CA PHE A 107 -8.07 -16.49 14.36
C PHE A 107 -8.01 -15.05 13.83
N ASP A 108 -6.90 -14.33 14.02
CA ASP A 108 -6.66 -13.02 13.40
C ASP A 108 -6.20 -13.18 11.94
N LEU A 109 -5.58 -14.32 11.62
CA LEU A 109 -5.13 -14.68 10.28
C LEU A 109 -6.24 -15.23 9.39
N ILE A 110 -7.23 -15.95 9.94
CA ILE A 110 -8.33 -16.52 9.14
C ILE A 110 -9.07 -15.46 8.29
N PRO A 111 -9.45 -14.28 8.81
CA PRO A 111 -10.07 -13.24 7.99
C PRO A 111 -9.18 -12.77 6.83
N ALA A 112 -7.87 -12.69 7.05
CA ALA A 112 -6.89 -12.33 6.01
C ALA A 112 -6.83 -13.39 4.91
N ILE A 113 -6.72 -14.68 5.28
CA ILE A 113 -6.76 -15.80 4.33
C ILE A 113 -8.05 -15.77 3.51
N ARG A 114 -9.21 -15.58 4.18
CA ARG A 114 -10.50 -15.48 3.50
C ARG A 114 -10.54 -14.30 2.53
N ALA A 115 -10.00 -13.14 2.90
CA ALA A 115 -9.96 -11.99 2.00
C ALA A 115 -9.14 -12.28 0.74
N VAL A 116 -7.98 -12.94 0.88
CA VAL A 116 -7.14 -13.34 -0.26
C VAL A 116 -7.83 -14.39 -1.12
N GLU A 117 -8.40 -15.45 -0.53
CA GLU A 117 -9.20 -16.45 -1.25
C GLU A 117 -10.38 -15.80 -1.97
N ASP A 118 -11.07 -14.89 -1.29
CA ASP A 118 -12.30 -14.31 -1.80
C ASP A 118 -12.09 -13.34 -2.94
N ARG A 119 -10.98 -12.60 -2.91
CA ARG A 119 -10.69 -11.59 -3.92
C ARG A 119 -9.80 -12.10 -5.03
N PHE A 120 -8.98 -13.12 -4.78
CA PHE A 120 -7.96 -13.60 -5.72
C PHE A 120 -7.88 -15.13 -5.77
N ASN A 121 -7.48 -15.79 -4.68
CA ASN A 121 -6.86 -17.12 -4.79
C ASN A 121 -7.82 -18.23 -5.16
N ARG A 122 -9.13 -18.11 -4.90
CA ARG A 122 -10.11 -19.12 -5.35
C ARG A 122 -10.15 -19.31 -6.88
N LYS A 123 -9.57 -18.38 -7.65
CA LYS A 123 -9.50 -18.40 -9.11
C LYS A 123 -8.18 -19.01 -9.62
N PHE A 124 -7.10 -18.87 -8.85
CA PHE A 124 -5.73 -19.18 -9.30
C PHE A 124 -5.06 -20.32 -8.51
N HIS A 125 -5.57 -20.63 -7.31
CA HIS A 125 -5.22 -21.77 -6.47
C HIS A 125 -3.73 -21.87 -6.11
N TYR A 126 -3.03 -20.74 -5.94
CA TYR A 126 -1.62 -20.72 -5.54
C TYR A 126 -1.43 -21.32 -4.14
N ASP A 127 -0.29 -21.97 -3.96
CA ASP A 127 0.12 -22.60 -2.70
C ASP A 127 0.33 -21.55 -1.60
N TRP A 128 0.34 -22.00 -0.36
CA TRP A 128 0.55 -21.15 0.81
C TRP A 128 1.57 -21.77 1.77
N VAL A 129 2.68 -21.05 2.00
CA VAL A 129 3.71 -21.42 2.97
C VAL A 129 3.51 -20.66 4.26
N PHE A 130 3.42 -21.39 5.37
CA PHE A 130 3.38 -20.87 6.72
C PHE A 130 4.70 -21.12 7.43
N LEU A 131 5.27 -20.07 8.02
CA LEU A 131 6.52 -20.12 8.80
C LEU A 131 6.26 -19.66 10.24
N ASN A 132 6.94 -20.27 11.20
CA ASN A 132 6.81 -19.94 12.63
C ASN A 132 8.10 -20.30 13.37
N ASP A 133 8.45 -19.54 14.41
CA ASP A 133 9.59 -19.85 15.30
C ASP A 133 9.30 -21.04 16.24
N GLU A 134 8.04 -21.44 16.34
CA GLU A 134 7.58 -22.65 17.02
C GLU A 134 6.98 -23.68 16.06
N GLU A 135 6.73 -24.90 16.55
CA GLU A 135 5.94 -25.89 15.80
C GLU A 135 4.49 -25.42 15.68
N PHE A 136 3.91 -25.53 14.48
CA PHE A 136 2.48 -25.28 14.29
C PHE A 136 1.63 -26.36 14.97
N THR A 137 0.58 -25.95 15.67
CA THR A 137 -0.42 -26.87 16.24
C THR A 137 -1.21 -27.57 15.13
N GLN A 138 -1.79 -28.73 15.45
CA GLN A 138 -2.63 -29.45 14.50
C GLN A 138 -3.87 -28.61 14.11
N GLU A 139 -4.46 -27.88 15.06
CA GLU A 139 -5.58 -26.97 14.79
C GLU A 139 -5.22 -25.90 13.75
N PHE A 140 -4.02 -25.31 13.85
CA PHE A 140 -3.55 -24.33 12.88
C PHE A 140 -3.49 -24.96 11.48
N LYS A 141 -2.89 -26.14 11.36
CA LYS A 141 -2.74 -26.86 10.09
C LYS A 141 -4.09 -27.25 9.50
N ASP A 142 -4.96 -27.84 10.30
CA ASP A 142 -6.28 -28.31 9.87
C ASP A 142 -7.15 -27.15 9.37
N LEU A 143 -7.22 -26.05 10.14
CA LEU A 143 -8.10 -24.93 9.81
C LEU A 143 -7.61 -24.15 8.58
N THR A 144 -6.30 -23.88 8.48
CA THR A 144 -5.75 -23.18 7.31
C THR A 144 -5.85 -24.05 6.04
N THR A 145 -5.57 -25.35 6.14
CA THR A 145 -5.74 -26.31 5.02
C THR A 145 -7.20 -26.42 4.56
N ALA A 146 -8.16 -26.34 5.47
CA ALA A 146 -9.58 -26.43 5.12
C ALA A 146 -10.12 -25.21 4.36
N ILE A 147 -9.46 -24.04 4.46
CA ILE A 147 -9.94 -22.78 3.88
C ILE A 147 -9.20 -22.42 2.59
N ILE A 148 -7.91 -22.76 2.50
CA ILE A 148 -7.05 -22.41 1.36
C ILE A 148 -7.31 -23.35 0.20
N SER A 149 -7.49 -22.79 -0.99
CA SER A 149 -7.80 -23.57 -2.18
C SER A 149 -6.58 -24.18 -2.86
N GLY A 150 -5.38 -23.64 -2.62
CA GLY A 150 -4.10 -24.23 -3.02
C GLY A 150 -3.50 -25.18 -1.98
N LYS A 151 -2.27 -25.67 -2.19
CA LYS A 151 -1.60 -26.56 -1.23
C LYS A 151 -0.97 -25.76 -0.09
N THR A 152 -1.23 -26.15 1.14
CA THR A 152 -0.58 -25.58 2.33
C THR A 152 0.73 -26.31 2.66
N LYS A 153 1.73 -25.55 3.12
CA LYS A 153 3.03 -26.05 3.59
C LYS A 153 3.38 -25.35 4.91
N TYR A 154 3.99 -26.08 5.84
CA TYR A 154 4.26 -25.58 7.20
C TYR A 154 5.72 -25.83 7.56
N GLY A 155 6.46 -24.76 7.86
CA GLY A 155 7.87 -24.82 8.20
C GLY A 155 8.13 -24.20 9.57
N LYS A 156 8.96 -24.87 10.38
CA LYS A 156 9.53 -24.26 11.57
C LYS A 156 10.83 -23.54 11.19
N ILE A 157 11.01 -22.34 11.70
CA ILE A 157 12.19 -21.53 11.44
C ILE A 157 13.40 -22.16 12.18
N PRO A 158 14.53 -22.38 11.48
CA PRO A 158 15.76 -22.82 12.12
C PRO A 158 16.21 -21.83 13.20
N LYS A 159 16.78 -22.33 14.29
CA LYS A 159 17.14 -21.51 15.45
C LYS A 159 18.12 -20.40 15.08
N GLU A 160 19.07 -20.69 14.20
CA GLU A 160 20.07 -19.78 13.64
C GLU A 160 19.47 -18.58 12.90
N HIS A 161 18.28 -18.73 12.33
CA HIS A 161 17.56 -17.65 11.65
C HIS A 161 16.68 -16.84 12.63
N TRP A 162 16.46 -17.34 13.84
CA TRP A 162 15.63 -16.73 14.89
C TRP A 162 16.34 -16.71 16.26
N SER A 163 17.61 -16.34 16.28
CA SER A 163 18.40 -16.14 17.49
C SER A 163 19.33 -14.93 17.36
N TYR A 164 19.97 -14.54 18.45
CA TYR A 164 21.08 -13.60 18.39
C TYR A 164 22.30 -14.26 17.72
N PRO A 165 22.93 -13.59 16.74
CA PRO A 165 24.26 -13.96 16.27
C PRO A 165 25.34 -13.73 17.33
N ASP A 166 26.46 -14.44 17.22
CA ASP A 166 27.56 -14.40 18.19
C ASP A 166 28.24 -13.04 18.31
N TRP A 167 28.12 -12.17 17.29
CA TRP A 167 28.68 -10.81 17.30
C TRP A 167 27.76 -9.77 17.97
N ILE A 168 26.59 -10.18 18.48
CA ILE A 168 25.69 -9.29 19.19
C ILE A 168 26.00 -9.28 20.70
N ASP A 169 26.32 -8.10 21.21
CA ASP A 169 26.38 -7.80 22.63
C ASP A 169 24.96 -7.75 23.20
N LEU A 170 24.60 -8.78 23.97
CA LEU A 170 23.27 -8.95 24.54
C LEU A 170 22.91 -7.87 25.56
N ASP A 171 23.90 -7.36 26.31
CA ASP A 171 23.68 -6.31 27.32
C ASP A 171 23.38 -4.99 26.61
N LYS A 172 24.13 -4.67 25.55
CA LYS A 172 23.86 -3.50 24.71
C LYS A 172 22.49 -3.57 24.02
N ALA A 173 22.10 -4.75 23.51
CA ALA A 173 20.78 -4.96 22.92
C ALA A 173 19.66 -4.80 23.96
N ALA A 174 19.84 -5.32 25.18
CA ALA A 174 18.87 -5.18 26.27
C ALA A 174 18.72 -3.72 26.72
N GLU A 175 19.82 -2.96 26.84
CA GLU A 175 19.76 -1.55 27.20
C GLU A 175 19.09 -0.71 26.10
N SER A 176 19.33 -1.02 24.82
CA SER A 176 18.61 -0.38 23.72
C SER A 176 17.10 -0.60 23.81
N ARG A 177 16.65 -1.83 24.07
CA ARG A 177 15.22 -2.15 24.28
C ARG A 177 14.62 -1.33 25.42
N LYS A 178 15.33 -1.25 26.55
CA LYS A 178 14.90 -0.47 27.71
C LYS A 178 14.77 1.01 27.36
N LYS A 179 15.78 1.61 26.72
CA LYS A 179 15.75 3.00 26.28
C LYS A 179 14.60 3.28 25.32
N MET A 180 14.41 2.45 24.30
CA MET A 180 13.32 2.63 23.33
C MET A 180 11.92 2.47 23.97
N LYS A 181 11.80 1.67 25.04
CA LYS A 181 10.60 1.61 25.89
C LYS A 181 10.28 2.95 26.53
N GLU A 182 11.28 3.53 27.18
CA GLU A 182 11.17 4.82 27.88
C GLU A 182 10.81 5.95 26.92
N GLU A 183 11.33 5.89 25.68
CA GLU A 183 10.99 6.80 24.59
C GLU A 183 9.62 6.53 23.93
N LYS A 184 8.90 5.48 24.35
CA LYS A 184 7.59 5.08 23.83
C LYS A 184 7.59 4.79 22.32
N ILE A 185 8.69 4.25 21.80
CA ILE A 185 8.77 3.79 20.42
C ILE A 185 7.95 2.49 20.31
N ILE A 186 7.07 2.40 19.32
CA ILE A 186 6.26 1.20 19.07
C ILE A 186 7.17 -0.02 18.89
N TYR A 187 6.88 -1.12 19.60
CA TYR A 187 7.74 -2.32 19.67
C TYR A 187 9.18 -2.05 20.15
N GLY A 188 9.45 -0.90 20.76
CA GLY A 188 10.78 -0.50 21.21
C GLY A 188 11.41 -1.49 22.18
N ASP A 189 10.63 -2.11 23.06
CA ASP A 189 11.09 -3.13 24.01
C ASP A 189 10.89 -4.58 23.53
N SER A 190 10.36 -4.78 22.33
CA SER A 190 10.05 -6.12 21.83
C SER A 190 11.29 -6.77 21.21
N GLU A 191 11.74 -7.87 21.84
CA GLU A 191 12.83 -8.72 21.36
C GLU A 191 12.40 -9.57 20.16
N SER A 192 11.25 -10.24 20.26
CA SER A 192 10.70 -11.04 19.17
C SER A 192 10.39 -10.23 17.91
N TYR A 193 10.00 -8.95 18.04
CA TYR A 193 9.80 -8.07 16.88
C TYR A 193 11.11 -7.81 16.12
N ARG A 194 12.25 -7.72 16.83
CA ARG A 194 13.56 -7.54 16.17
C ARG A 194 14.02 -8.81 15.47
N HIS A 195 13.78 -9.97 16.07
CA HIS A 195 13.99 -11.25 15.38
C HIS A 195 13.12 -11.37 14.14
N MET A 196 11.85 -10.97 14.20
CA MET A 196 10.96 -10.93 13.04
C MET A 196 11.52 -10.01 11.94
N CYS A 197 11.90 -8.76 12.26
CA CYS A 197 12.44 -7.85 11.25
C CYS A 197 13.73 -8.37 10.62
N ARG A 198 14.62 -9.00 11.40
CA ARG A 198 15.83 -9.66 10.87
C ARG A 198 15.48 -10.86 10.00
N PHE A 199 14.50 -11.68 10.41
CA PHE A 199 14.04 -12.86 9.68
C PHE A 199 13.44 -12.50 8.32
N GLU A 200 12.54 -11.52 8.29
CA GLU A 200 11.95 -11.01 7.06
C GLU A 200 13.01 -10.34 6.17
N SER A 201 14.01 -9.67 6.74
CA SER A 201 15.11 -9.10 5.96
C SER A 201 16.00 -10.19 5.33
N GLY A 202 16.35 -11.22 6.09
CA GLY A 202 17.51 -12.07 5.75
C GLY A 202 17.23 -13.52 5.44
N PHE A 203 16.10 -14.08 5.87
CA PHE A 203 16.02 -15.53 6.04
C PHE A 203 14.74 -16.19 5.52
N PHE A 204 13.60 -15.49 5.44
CA PHE A 204 12.37 -16.15 4.97
C PHE A 204 12.56 -16.77 3.57
N TRP A 205 13.19 -16.02 2.66
CA TRP A 205 13.49 -16.40 1.27
C TRP A 205 14.56 -17.50 1.13
N GLN A 206 15.22 -17.88 2.23
CA GLN A 206 16.16 -19.00 2.33
C GLN A 206 15.52 -20.27 2.88
N ASN A 207 14.24 -20.24 3.28
CA ASN A 207 13.57 -21.43 3.78
C ASN A 207 13.39 -22.46 2.66
N GLU A 208 13.72 -23.73 2.92
CA GLU A 208 13.66 -24.83 1.94
C GLU A 208 12.28 -25.00 1.29
N LEU A 209 11.20 -24.65 2.00
CA LEU A 209 9.84 -24.69 1.45
C LEU A 209 9.62 -23.67 0.31
N LEU A 210 10.53 -22.70 0.16
CA LEU A 210 10.49 -21.69 -0.89
C LEU A 210 11.40 -22.01 -2.08
N ASP A 211 12.24 -23.05 -2.02
CA ASP A 211 13.22 -23.37 -3.07
C ASP A 211 12.57 -23.71 -4.43
N GLU A 212 11.34 -24.22 -4.42
CA GLU A 212 10.59 -24.54 -5.65
C GLU A 212 9.87 -23.35 -6.29
N TYR A 213 9.88 -22.17 -5.65
CA TYR A 213 9.21 -20.96 -6.14
C TYR A 213 10.18 -19.87 -6.60
N ASP A 214 9.73 -19.10 -7.57
CA ASP A 214 10.38 -17.89 -8.08
C ASP A 214 9.76 -16.60 -7.51
N TRP A 215 8.51 -16.67 -7.03
CA TRP A 215 7.73 -15.53 -6.56
C TRP A 215 7.04 -15.82 -5.23
N TYR A 216 6.83 -14.77 -4.44
CA TYR A 216 6.01 -14.83 -3.25
C TYR A 216 5.04 -13.65 -3.16
N TRP A 217 3.91 -13.85 -2.50
CA TRP A 217 3.07 -12.79 -1.97
C TRP A 217 3.02 -12.89 -0.44
N ARG A 218 3.59 -11.91 0.26
CA ARG A 218 3.50 -11.82 1.74
C ARG A 218 2.08 -11.47 2.20
N VAL A 219 1.55 -12.26 3.14
CA VAL A 219 0.24 -12.06 3.75
C VAL A 219 0.36 -12.12 5.27
N GLU A 220 0.01 -11.02 5.93
CA GLU A 220 0.02 -10.87 7.39
C GLU A 220 -1.38 -11.07 8.02
N PRO A 221 -1.48 -11.44 9.30
CA PRO A 221 -2.73 -11.34 10.04
C PRO A 221 -3.31 -9.92 10.02
N GLY A 222 -4.65 -9.81 9.98
CA GLY A 222 -5.34 -8.51 10.04
C GLY A 222 -5.36 -7.68 8.75
N ILE A 223 -4.87 -8.20 7.62
CA ILE A 223 -5.02 -7.53 6.32
C ILE A 223 -6.44 -7.63 5.77
N LYS A 224 -6.75 -6.76 4.80
CA LYS A 224 -7.92 -6.88 3.92
C LYS A 224 -7.53 -6.69 2.47
N ILE A 225 -8.19 -7.44 1.59
CA ILE A 225 -8.24 -7.18 0.15
C ILE A 225 -9.64 -6.68 -0.18
N HIS A 226 -9.71 -5.45 -0.68
CA HIS A 226 -10.97 -4.73 -0.83
C HIS A 226 -11.64 -4.97 -2.18
N CYS A 227 -10.87 -5.26 -3.22
CA CYS A 227 -11.32 -5.37 -4.61
C CYS A 227 -11.17 -6.79 -5.15
N ASP A 228 -12.08 -7.24 -6.02
CA ASP A 228 -11.93 -8.47 -6.79
C ASP A 228 -10.75 -8.33 -7.76
N LEU A 229 -9.77 -9.24 -7.66
CA LEU A 229 -8.62 -9.31 -8.55
C LEU A 229 -8.90 -10.38 -9.61
N ASN A 230 -9.16 -9.95 -10.85
CA ASN A 230 -9.59 -10.80 -11.96
C ASN A 230 -8.45 -11.21 -12.90
N TYR A 231 -7.21 -10.92 -12.52
CA TYR A 231 -6.01 -11.33 -13.24
C TYR A 231 -4.98 -11.90 -12.26
N ASP A 232 -4.04 -12.67 -12.78
CA ASP A 232 -3.00 -13.31 -11.99
C ASP A 232 -1.86 -12.32 -11.72
N LEU A 233 -1.69 -11.90 -10.45
CA LEU A 233 -0.66 -10.94 -10.04
C LEU A 233 0.76 -11.47 -10.32
N PHE A 234 1.00 -12.77 -10.07
CA PHE A 234 2.31 -13.37 -10.29
C PHE A 234 2.64 -13.44 -11.77
N ARG A 235 1.66 -13.82 -12.59
CA ARG A 235 1.81 -13.81 -14.05
C ARG A 235 2.05 -12.42 -14.58
N TYR A 236 1.30 -11.42 -14.09
CA TYR A 236 1.53 -10.03 -14.46
C TYR A 236 2.97 -9.60 -14.17
N MET A 237 3.48 -9.89 -12.96
CA MET A 237 4.85 -9.53 -12.59
C MET A 237 5.89 -10.21 -13.48
N GLN A 238 5.69 -11.50 -13.80
CA GLN A 238 6.58 -12.25 -14.69
C GLN A 238 6.55 -11.73 -16.13
N ASP A 239 5.36 -11.61 -16.73
CA ASP A 239 5.18 -11.22 -18.13
C ASP A 239 5.58 -9.76 -18.40
N ASN A 240 5.46 -8.89 -17.39
CA ASN A 240 5.85 -7.47 -17.49
C ASN A 240 7.25 -7.18 -16.93
N ASN A 241 8.05 -8.23 -16.70
CA ASN A 241 9.45 -8.13 -16.28
C ASN A 241 9.64 -7.22 -15.05
N LYS A 242 8.72 -7.32 -14.09
CA LYS A 242 8.79 -6.66 -12.79
C LYS A 242 9.58 -7.52 -11.82
N VAL A 243 9.91 -6.99 -10.65
CA VAL A 243 10.67 -7.72 -9.62
C VAL A 243 10.09 -7.49 -8.24
N TYR A 244 9.69 -6.26 -7.90
CA TYR A 244 9.18 -5.91 -6.59
C TYR A 244 7.89 -5.12 -6.72
N GLY A 245 6.80 -5.63 -6.16
CA GLY A 245 5.47 -5.03 -6.24
C GLY A 245 4.93 -4.70 -4.84
N PHE A 246 4.35 -3.51 -4.69
CA PHE A 246 3.83 -3.01 -3.42
C PHE A 246 2.48 -2.30 -3.58
N THR A 247 1.80 -2.08 -2.45
CA THR A 247 0.62 -1.23 -2.35
C THR A 247 0.97 0.05 -1.56
N ILE A 248 1.21 -0.04 -0.26
CA ILE A 248 1.40 1.16 0.56
C ILE A 248 2.87 1.58 0.60
N SER A 249 3.14 2.89 0.56
CA SER A 249 4.43 3.48 0.90
C SER A 249 4.29 4.56 1.98
N ILE A 250 5.29 4.68 2.85
CA ILE A 250 5.23 5.51 4.06
C ILE A 250 6.63 5.99 4.49
N HIS A 251 6.67 7.05 5.29
CA HIS A 251 7.90 7.46 5.97
C HIS A 251 8.13 6.61 7.23
N GLU A 252 9.34 6.11 7.42
CA GLU A 252 9.75 5.43 8.65
C GLU A 252 9.98 6.45 9.79
N PHE A 253 9.86 5.99 11.03
CA PHE A 253 10.28 6.75 12.19
C PHE A 253 11.80 6.77 12.31
N ARG A 254 12.44 7.92 12.02
CA ARG A 254 13.92 8.08 12.11
C ARG A 254 14.57 7.48 13.36
N LYS A 255 13.89 7.50 14.51
CA LYS A 255 14.38 6.92 15.78
C LYS A 255 14.63 5.41 15.75
N THR A 256 14.04 4.68 14.81
CA THR A 256 14.15 3.22 14.69
C THR A 256 15.36 2.82 13.84
N ILE A 257 15.86 3.73 13.01
CA ILE A 257 16.90 3.52 11.99
C ILE A 257 17.96 4.65 11.94
N PRO A 258 18.42 5.24 13.07
CA PRO A 258 19.34 6.38 13.01
C PRO A 258 20.66 6.13 12.27
N SER A 259 21.19 4.90 12.27
CA SER A 259 22.44 4.58 11.56
C SER A 259 22.27 3.79 10.25
N LEU A 260 21.05 3.33 9.92
CA LEU A 260 20.80 2.49 8.74
C LEU A 260 21.37 3.11 7.46
N TRP A 261 21.02 4.38 7.17
CA TRP A 261 21.50 5.04 5.96
C TRP A 261 23.01 5.26 5.94
N GLY A 262 23.63 5.52 7.09
CA GLY A 262 25.08 5.63 7.18
C GLY A 262 25.75 4.32 6.77
N HIS A 263 25.26 3.20 7.31
CA HIS A 263 25.72 1.87 6.94
C HIS A 263 25.43 1.52 5.48
N THR A 264 24.27 1.89 4.92
CA THR A 264 23.99 1.74 3.48
C THR A 264 24.99 2.53 2.63
N LYS A 265 25.29 3.79 3.00
CA LYS A 265 26.28 4.61 2.28
C LYS A 265 27.68 4.03 2.34
N ASP A 266 28.04 3.37 3.43
CA ASP A 266 29.32 2.66 3.51
C ASP A 266 29.30 1.42 2.63
N PHE A 267 28.22 0.63 2.66
CA PHE A 267 28.07 -0.53 1.78
C PHE A 267 28.21 -0.19 0.29
N ILE A 268 27.52 0.85 -0.20
CA ILE A 268 27.61 1.24 -1.62
C ILE A 268 29.00 1.75 -2.03
N LYS A 269 29.81 2.25 -1.08
CA LYS A 269 31.21 2.62 -1.35
C LYS A 269 32.10 1.38 -1.44
N LEU A 270 31.81 0.35 -0.63
CA LEU A 270 32.52 -0.93 -0.68
C LEU A 270 32.12 -1.75 -1.92
N HIS A 271 30.86 -1.66 -2.34
CA HIS A 271 30.27 -2.45 -3.42
C HIS A 271 29.53 -1.57 -4.45
N PRO A 272 30.24 -0.66 -5.16
CA PRO A 272 29.62 0.17 -6.18
C PRO A 272 29.03 -0.66 -7.33
N GLU A 273 29.54 -1.87 -7.58
CA GLU A 273 29.06 -2.81 -8.60
C GLU A 273 27.62 -3.30 -8.37
N HIS A 274 27.12 -3.23 -7.13
CA HIS A 274 25.75 -3.65 -6.80
C HIS A 274 24.71 -2.57 -7.05
N VAL A 275 25.13 -1.30 -7.23
CA VAL A 275 24.21 -0.19 -7.47
C VAL A 275 23.83 -0.14 -8.96
N ALA A 276 22.54 -0.29 -9.25
CA ALA A 276 22.04 -0.21 -10.62
C ALA A 276 22.19 1.22 -11.17
N GLU A 277 22.49 1.36 -12.46
CA GLU A 277 22.66 2.67 -13.10
C GLU A 277 21.34 3.47 -13.08
N ASP A 278 20.24 2.86 -13.53
CA ASP A 278 18.89 3.44 -13.53
C ASP A 278 18.11 3.13 -12.23
N ASN A 279 18.80 3.18 -11.08
CA ASN A 279 18.18 2.91 -9.78
C ASN A 279 17.14 3.97 -9.39
N PHE A 280 16.53 3.77 -8.23
CA PHE A 280 15.46 4.62 -7.70
C PHE A 280 15.90 5.45 -6.47
N MET A 281 17.14 5.94 -6.45
CA MET A 281 17.68 6.80 -5.39
C MET A 281 16.77 7.99 -5.07
N ASP A 282 16.18 8.63 -6.08
CA ASP A 282 15.32 9.82 -5.90
C ASP A 282 14.01 9.54 -5.14
N PHE A 283 13.63 8.27 -4.98
CA PHE A 283 12.53 7.88 -4.10
C PHE A 283 12.96 7.91 -2.63
N ILE A 284 14.16 7.45 -2.32
CA ILE A 284 14.67 7.30 -0.94
C ILE A 284 15.52 8.49 -0.46
N SER A 285 15.94 9.39 -1.35
CA SER A 285 16.71 10.58 -1.01
C SER A 285 16.22 11.81 -1.79
N ASP A 286 16.32 12.99 -1.18
CA ASP A 286 16.01 14.28 -1.83
C ASP A 286 17.27 15.08 -2.21
N ASP A 287 18.44 14.53 -1.89
CA ASP A 287 19.74 15.19 -1.98
C ASP A 287 20.80 14.25 -2.58
N ASN A 288 20.40 13.48 -3.60
CA ASN A 288 21.26 12.57 -4.38
C ASN A 288 22.02 11.55 -3.52
N GLY A 289 21.38 11.08 -2.44
CA GLY A 289 21.91 10.07 -1.54
C GLY A 289 22.64 10.61 -0.32
N GLU A 290 22.75 11.92 -0.11
CA GLU A 290 23.40 12.46 1.08
C GLU A 290 22.65 12.07 2.37
N THR A 291 21.33 12.18 2.35
CA THR A 291 20.45 11.78 3.46
C THR A 291 19.30 10.88 3.02
N TYR A 292 18.86 10.02 3.92
CA TYR A 292 17.64 9.23 3.75
C TYR A 292 16.42 10.06 4.15
N ASN A 293 15.47 10.18 3.21
CA ASN A 293 14.22 10.88 3.39
C ASN A 293 13.17 10.05 4.16
N LEU A 294 13.49 8.79 4.50
CA LEU A 294 12.70 7.83 5.27
C LEU A 294 11.60 7.10 4.47
N CYS A 295 11.43 7.38 3.18
CA CYS A 295 10.44 6.70 2.34
C CYS A 295 10.78 5.23 2.11
N HIS A 296 9.80 4.37 2.35
CA HIS A 296 9.88 2.95 2.09
C HIS A 296 8.53 2.39 1.63
N PHE A 297 8.57 1.25 0.95
CA PHE A 297 7.43 0.39 0.65
C PHE A 297 7.07 -0.42 1.89
N TRP A 298 5.78 -0.56 2.20
CA TRP A 298 5.32 -1.18 3.42
C TRP A 298 5.19 -2.69 3.25
N SER A 299 6.16 -3.43 3.77
CA SER A 299 6.44 -4.85 3.44
C SER A 299 5.37 -5.87 3.83
N ASN A 300 4.35 -5.51 4.62
CA ASN A 300 3.24 -6.43 4.91
C ASN A 300 2.42 -6.80 3.66
N PHE A 301 2.50 -5.99 2.60
CA PHE A 301 2.13 -6.39 1.24
C PHE A 301 3.37 -6.32 0.35
N GLU A 302 3.80 -7.48 -0.13
CA GLU A 302 4.86 -7.60 -1.13
C GLU A 302 4.49 -8.72 -2.08
N VAL A 303 4.47 -8.43 -3.38
CA VAL A 303 4.51 -9.46 -4.43
C VAL A 303 5.84 -9.29 -5.14
N ALA A 304 6.79 -10.19 -4.89
CA ALA A 304 8.15 -9.99 -5.37
C ALA A 304 8.83 -11.29 -5.79
N SER A 305 9.87 -11.16 -6.61
CA SER A 305 10.68 -12.29 -7.03
C SER A 305 11.65 -12.68 -5.93
N LEU A 306 11.62 -13.95 -5.51
CA LEU A 306 12.58 -14.52 -4.57
C LEU A 306 14.01 -14.47 -5.12
N ASN A 307 14.17 -14.45 -6.45
CA ASN A 307 15.48 -14.35 -7.10
C ASN A 307 16.18 -13.01 -6.83
N PHE A 308 15.43 -11.96 -6.50
CA PHE A 308 16.03 -10.70 -6.06
C PHE A 308 16.72 -10.85 -4.71
N TRP A 309 16.04 -11.43 -3.72
CA TRP A 309 16.62 -11.67 -2.39
C TRP A 309 17.77 -12.68 -2.44
N ARG A 310 17.69 -13.66 -3.34
CA ARG A 310 18.75 -14.66 -3.56
C ARG A 310 19.96 -14.10 -4.32
N SER A 311 19.87 -12.91 -4.91
CA SER A 311 20.96 -12.29 -5.68
C SER A 311 22.17 -11.98 -4.79
N GLN A 312 23.35 -11.91 -5.41
CA GLN A 312 24.58 -11.58 -4.68
C GLN A 312 24.51 -10.19 -4.03
N ALA A 313 23.95 -9.20 -4.74
CA ALA A 313 23.80 -7.83 -4.24
C ALA A 313 23.00 -7.79 -2.92
N TYR A 314 21.86 -8.47 -2.87
CA TYR A 314 21.03 -8.48 -1.66
C TYR A 314 21.67 -9.30 -0.53
N ARG A 315 22.28 -10.45 -0.85
CA ARG A 315 23.00 -11.28 0.13
C ARG A 315 24.13 -10.49 0.79
N ASP A 316 24.99 -9.86 0.00
CA ASP A 316 26.10 -9.04 0.51
C ASP A 316 25.59 -7.89 1.36
N TYR A 317 24.50 -7.23 0.94
CA TYR A 317 23.89 -6.13 1.68
C TYR A 317 23.34 -6.58 3.03
N PHE A 318 22.55 -7.65 3.05
CA PHE A 318 22.01 -8.20 4.29
C PHE A 318 23.14 -8.66 5.22
N GLU A 319 24.13 -9.39 4.72
CA GLU A 319 25.28 -9.85 5.52
C GLU A 319 26.07 -8.68 6.12
N TYR A 320 26.27 -7.61 5.36
CA TYR A 320 26.88 -6.39 5.86
C TYR A 320 26.04 -5.78 6.99
N LEU A 321 24.74 -5.54 6.76
CA LEU A 321 23.83 -4.96 7.75
C LEU A 321 23.73 -5.82 9.01
N ASP A 322 23.64 -7.14 8.88
CA ASP A 322 23.53 -8.06 10.02
C ASP A 322 24.76 -7.97 10.95
N LYS A 323 25.95 -7.83 10.38
CA LYS A 323 27.22 -7.65 11.12
C LYS A 323 27.32 -6.31 11.87
N THR A 324 26.58 -5.28 11.45
CA THR A 324 26.52 -4.00 12.19
C THR A 324 25.73 -4.10 13.49
N GLY A 325 24.83 -5.08 13.59
CA GLY A 325 23.93 -5.30 14.73
C GLY A 325 22.75 -4.34 14.81
N GLY A 326 22.47 -3.52 13.77
CA GLY A 326 21.40 -2.53 13.76
C GLY A 326 19.99 -3.08 14.02
N PHE A 327 19.71 -4.34 13.63
CA PHE A 327 18.46 -5.02 13.98
C PHE A 327 18.23 -5.14 15.50
N PHE A 328 19.31 -5.23 16.29
CA PHE A 328 19.25 -5.47 17.74
C PHE A 328 19.65 -4.25 18.59
N TYR A 329 20.62 -3.47 18.13
CA TYR A 329 21.03 -2.22 18.80
C TYR A 329 20.11 -1.05 18.48
N GLU A 330 19.38 -1.11 17.36
CA GLU A 330 18.31 -0.17 17.01
C GLU A 330 16.98 -0.95 16.90
N ARG A 331 16.17 -0.65 15.88
CA ARG A 331 14.93 -1.38 15.58
C ARG A 331 14.65 -1.35 14.08
N TRP A 332 15.66 -1.71 13.29
CA TRP A 332 15.58 -1.75 11.83
C TRP A 332 14.46 -2.70 11.41
N GLY A 333 13.46 -2.15 10.72
CA GLY A 333 12.42 -2.95 10.08
C GLY A 333 12.91 -3.55 8.77
N ASP A 334 12.34 -4.68 8.38
CA ASP A 334 12.50 -5.27 7.05
C ASP A 334 12.00 -4.32 5.95
N ALA A 335 10.90 -3.59 6.19
CA ALA A 335 10.34 -2.66 5.20
C ALA A 335 11.34 -1.61 4.66
N PRO A 336 12.04 -0.80 5.50
CA PRO A 336 13.08 0.09 5.01
C PRO A 336 14.30 -0.66 4.44
N VAL A 337 14.67 -1.84 4.95
CA VAL A 337 15.80 -2.64 4.42
C VAL A 337 15.50 -3.10 2.99
N HIS A 338 14.35 -3.73 2.76
CA HIS A 338 13.86 -4.17 1.45
C HIS A 338 13.74 -3.00 0.48
N SER A 339 13.18 -1.88 0.95
CA SER A 339 12.94 -0.71 0.10
C SER A 339 14.22 -0.03 -0.35
N ILE A 340 15.21 0.09 0.54
CA ILE A 340 16.53 0.62 0.18
C ILE A 340 17.19 -0.31 -0.83
N ALA A 341 17.19 -1.63 -0.58
CA ALA A 341 17.78 -2.59 -1.51
C ALA A 341 17.11 -2.56 -2.89
N ALA A 342 15.77 -2.61 -2.94
CA ALA A 342 15.03 -2.53 -4.19
C ALA A 342 15.29 -1.21 -4.93
N SER A 343 15.40 -0.10 -4.20
CA SER A 343 15.65 1.21 -4.80
C SER A 343 17.09 1.42 -5.25
N LEU A 344 18.06 0.63 -4.78
CA LEU A 344 19.47 0.77 -5.14
C LEU A 344 19.95 -0.29 -6.14
N PHE A 345 19.49 -1.54 -5.98
CA PHE A 345 20.04 -2.70 -6.69
C PHE A 345 19.19 -3.13 -7.88
N LEU A 346 18.04 -2.50 -8.11
CA LEU A 346 17.21 -2.71 -9.27
C LEU A 346 17.11 -1.43 -10.10
N PRO A 347 17.02 -1.55 -11.44
CA PRO A 347 16.46 -0.49 -12.25
C PRO A 347 15.04 -0.14 -11.78
N LYS A 348 14.71 1.15 -11.70
CA LYS A 348 13.45 1.63 -11.11
C LYS A 348 12.19 1.09 -11.83
N ASP A 349 12.28 0.75 -13.11
CA ASP A 349 11.17 0.18 -13.89
C ASP A 349 10.79 -1.26 -13.47
N LYS A 350 11.64 -1.92 -12.68
CA LYS A 350 11.38 -3.23 -12.05
C LYS A 350 10.47 -3.14 -10.82
N ILE A 351 10.27 -1.94 -10.28
CA ILE A 351 9.41 -1.70 -9.12
C ILE A 351 8.00 -1.36 -9.63
N HIS A 352 6.99 -2.04 -9.09
CA HIS A 352 5.60 -1.90 -9.50
C HIS A 352 4.70 -1.45 -8.35
N TYR A 353 3.89 -0.44 -8.61
CA TYR A 353 2.83 0.00 -7.70
C TYR A 353 1.49 -0.58 -8.15
N PHE A 354 0.93 -1.49 -7.34
CA PHE A 354 -0.37 -2.10 -7.57
C PHE A 354 -1.51 -1.14 -7.17
N HIS A 355 -1.67 -0.06 -7.93
CA HIS A 355 -2.71 0.96 -7.73
C HIS A 355 -4.15 0.40 -7.71
N ASP A 356 -4.35 -0.75 -8.33
CA ASP A 356 -5.60 -1.48 -8.53
C ASP A 356 -5.91 -2.49 -7.40
N VAL A 357 -4.93 -2.84 -6.57
CA VAL A 357 -5.13 -3.69 -5.40
C VAL A 357 -5.57 -2.84 -4.20
N GLY A 358 -6.88 -2.83 -3.95
CA GLY A 358 -7.42 -2.25 -2.71
C GLY A 358 -6.94 -3.05 -1.50
N TYR A 359 -6.16 -2.44 -0.62
CA TYR A 359 -5.45 -3.11 0.48
C TYR A 359 -5.55 -2.32 1.78
N ASN A 360 -5.67 -3.02 2.91
CA ASN A 360 -5.60 -2.41 4.24
C ASN A 360 -4.79 -3.28 5.18
N HIS A 361 -3.98 -2.61 6.01
CA HIS A 361 -3.34 -3.19 7.17
C HIS A 361 -3.32 -2.12 8.28
N GLY A 362 -3.81 -2.47 9.47
CA GLY A 362 -3.93 -1.52 10.58
C GLY A 362 -4.67 -0.23 10.19
N VAL A 363 -4.01 0.91 10.36
CA VAL A 363 -4.62 2.25 10.16
C VAL A 363 -4.49 2.80 8.73
N TYR A 364 -3.73 2.14 7.86
CA TYR A 364 -3.49 2.61 6.50
C TYR A 364 -4.23 1.76 5.49
N THR A 365 -4.86 2.44 4.54
CA THR A 365 -5.63 1.83 3.47
C THR A 365 -5.15 2.41 2.16
N GLN A 366 -4.89 1.55 1.19
CA GLN A 366 -4.89 1.94 -0.21
C GLN A 366 -6.25 1.58 -0.80
N CYS A 367 -6.90 2.57 -1.41
CA CYS A 367 -8.18 2.38 -2.07
C CYS A 367 -8.12 2.98 -3.48
N PRO A 368 -8.36 2.21 -4.55
CA PRO A 368 -8.43 2.76 -5.91
C PRO A 368 -9.37 3.96 -5.98
N LEU A 369 -8.89 5.10 -6.48
CA LEU A 369 -9.64 6.35 -6.39
C LEU A 369 -10.79 6.44 -7.40
N ASN A 370 -10.57 5.89 -8.60
CA ASN A 370 -11.55 5.91 -9.67
C ASN A 370 -12.83 5.14 -9.26
N LYS A 371 -13.98 5.78 -9.48
CA LYS A 371 -15.28 5.29 -8.99
C LYS A 371 -15.77 4.10 -9.81
N GLU A 372 -15.65 4.19 -11.12
CA GLU A 372 -16.06 3.17 -12.08
C GLU A 372 -15.26 1.89 -11.85
N PHE A 373 -13.93 2.00 -11.75
CA PHE A 373 -13.05 0.88 -11.39
C PHE A 373 -13.51 0.18 -10.11
N ARG A 374 -13.80 0.96 -9.05
CA ARG A 374 -14.25 0.39 -7.77
C ARG A 374 -15.56 -0.38 -7.89
N TYR A 375 -16.47 0.04 -8.76
CA TYR A 375 -17.74 -0.65 -8.96
C TYR A 375 -17.56 -1.94 -9.77
N GLU A 376 -16.80 -1.87 -10.85
CA GLU A 376 -16.48 -3.03 -11.70
C GLU A 376 -15.74 -4.12 -10.91
N HIS A 377 -14.83 -3.71 -10.03
CA HIS A 377 -14.01 -4.61 -9.21
C HIS A 377 -14.59 -4.84 -7.82
N LYS A 378 -15.84 -4.45 -7.56
CA LYS A 378 -16.56 -4.69 -6.30
C LYS A 378 -15.74 -4.33 -5.05
N CYS A 379 -15.04 -3.20 -5.14
CA CYS A 379 -14.22 -2.68 -4.05
C CYS A 379 -15.10 -2.23 -2.89
N ASP A 380 -14.77 -2.66 -1.67
CA ASP A 380 -15.50 -2.31 -0.44
C ASP A 380 -14.79 -1.27 0.45
N CYS A 381 -13.70 -0.68 -0.02
CA CYS A 381 -12.98 0.40 0.66
C CYS A 381 -13.63 1.78 0.50
N ASN A 382 -13.41 2.64 1.48
CA ASN A 382 -13.77 4.06 1.39
C ASN A 382 -12.60 4.85 0.77
N PRO A 383 -12.76 5.49 -0.41
CA PRO A 383 -11.69 6.28 -1.04
C PRO A 383 -11.25 7.49 -0.20
N ASP A 384 -12.11 8.03 0.69
CA ASP A 384 -11.71 9.08 1.64
C ASP A 384 -10.63 8.61 2.63
N LYS A 385 -10.47 7.29 2.79
CA LYS A 385 -9.47 6.66 3.64
C LYS A 385 -8.21 6.24 2.89
N ASP A 386 -8.12 6.49 1.57
CA ASP A 386 -6.89 6.24 0.83
C ASP A 386 -5.72 7.03 1.45
N PHE A 387 -4.60 6.33 1.59
CA PHE A 387 -3.39 6.84 2.22
C PHE A 387 -2.37 7.33 1.18
N THR A 388 -2.45 6.87 -0.07
CA THR A 388 -1.41 7.02 -1.10
C THR A 388 -0.94 8.47 -1.30
N PHE A 389 -1.85 9.43 -1.29
CA PHE A 389 -1.54 10.85 -1.51
C PHE A 389 -1.55 11.70 -0.23
N ARG A 390 -1.66 11.09 0.95
CA ARG A 390 -1.64 11.79 2.25
C ARG A 390 -0.22 12.21 2.60
N GLY A 391 -0.10 13.29 3.39
CA GLY A 391 1.21 13.90 3.70
C GLY A 391 2.25 12.99 4.37
N TYR A 392 1.83 11.93 5.06
CA TYR A 392 2.76 10.97 5.67
C TYR A 392 3.07 9.75 4.78
N SER A 393 2.36 9.59 3.66
CA SER A 393 2.68 8.60 2.63
C SER A 393 3.82 9.08 1.72
N CYS A 394 4.45 8.14 1.03
CA CYS A 394 5.43 8.43 -0.02
C CYS A 394 4.88 8.24 -1.43
N GLY A 395 3.57 8.02 -1.60
CA GLY A 395 2.97 7.74 -2.90
C GLY A 395 3.08 8.90 -3.89
N LYS A 396 2.87 10.15 -3.45
CA LYS A 396 3.10 11.33 -4.32
C LYS A 396 4.53 11.35 -4.87
N LYS A 397 5.53 11.09 -4.01
CA LYS A 397 6.93 11.03 -4.42
C LYS A 397 7.18 9.89 -5.40
N PHE A 398 6.64 8.70 -5.14
CA PHE A 398 6.73 7.56 -6.05
C PHE A 398 6.23 7.94 -7.46
N TYR A 399 5.02 8.50 -7.57
CA TYR A 399 4.45 8.95 -8.85
C TYR A 399 5.34 9.97 -9.55
N ASP A 400 5.79 10.99 -8.82
CA ASP A 400 6.59 12.08 -9.38
C ASP A 400 7.94 11.59 -9.90
N ARG A 401 8.60 10.67 -9.18
CA ARG A 401 9.92 10.14 -9.55
C ARG A 401 9.86 9.02 -10.60
N MET A 402 8.75 8.30 -10.68
CA MET A 402 8.49 7.34 -11.77
C MET A 402 8.00 8.02 -13.05
N GLY A 403 7.61 9.29 -13.02
CA GLY A 403 6.99 9.97 -14.15
C GLY A 403 5.57 9.48 -14.45
N MET A 404 4.88 8.96 -13.43
CA MET A 404 3.51 8.46 -13.56
C MET A 404 2.50 9.60 -13.48
N ILE A 405 1.45 9.52 -14.29
CA ILE A 405 0.32 10.43 -14.20
C ILE A 405 -0.50 10.07 -12.97
N ARG A 406 -0.68 11.03 -12.05
CA ARG A 406 -1.51 10.83 -10.86
C ARG A 406 -2.99 10.71 -11.28
N PRO A 407 -3.81 9.87 -10.60
CA PRO A 407 -5.24 9.77 -10.90
C PRO A 407 -5.90 11.14 -10.80
N VAL A 408 -6.80 11.53 -11.71
CA VAL A 408 -7.43 12.87 -11.70
C VAL A 408 -8.11 13.21 -10.38
N GLU A 409 -8.57 12.20 -9.66
CA GLU A 409 -9.24 12.31 -8.38
C GLU A 409 -8.28 12.63 -7.22
N TRP A 410 -6.96 12.47 -7.38
CA TRP A 410 -5.98 12.55 -6.29
C TRP A 410 -6.06 13.86 -5.49
N GLU A 411 -6.36 14.99 -6.14
CA GLU A 411 -6.44 16.30 -5.50
C GLU A 411 -7.53 16.37 -4.42
N LYS A 412 -8.60 15.58 -4.59
CA LYS A 412 -9.70 15.48 -3.63
C LYS A 412 -9.34 14.65 -2.40
N TYR A 413 -8.34 13.79 -2.50
CA TYR A 413 -8.01 12.74 -1.53
C TYR A 413 -6.65 12.94 -0.83
N GLN A 414 -6.04 14.13 -0.95
CA GLN A 414 -4.77 14.50 -0.28
C GLN A 414 -4.95 14.88 1.20
#